data_AF-A0A1Y3B0R9-F1
#
_entry.id   AF-A0A1Y3B0R9-F1
#
_cell.length_a   1.000
_cell.length_b   1.000
_cell.length_c   1.000
_cell.angle_alpha   90.00
_cell.angle_beta   90.00
_cell.angle_gamma   90.00
#
_symmetry.space_group_name_H-M   'P 1'
#
loop_
_entity.id
_entity.type
_entity.pdbx_description
1 polymer ?
#
loop_
_entity_poly.entity_id
_entity_poly.type
_entity_poly.pdbx_seq_one_letter_code
_entity_poly.pdbx_strand_id
1 'polypeptide(L)'
;MVGIWNSLFLLLYSLFDLSQLMHYCTRSTEEIFATFIFFAFTIDSIKECMTSFRQHYHYNCSNRIIHQTIDDTYDCAPEKSILFLLLMFGTLALALMLYQFSTSPYLNQFLRITLADYSLPISAIIFAAIGSILFEHIEPDSFKVSEDYKWRIAGFQSLNIESLALSLVLGFALSMLFFIDQNVSSALVSAPANRLKKGDAYHWDLL
;
A
#
# COMPACT_ATOMS: atom_id res chain seq x y z
N MET A 1 -23.61 4.72 -2.99
CA MET A 1 -24.37 4.73 -1.72
C MET A 1 -23.53 4.29 -0.54
N VAL A 2 -22.72 3.22 -0.67
CA VAL A 2 -21.79 2.77 0.39
C VAL A 2 -20.95 3.93 0.96
N GLY A 3 -20.32 4.75 0.10
CA GLY A 3 -19.53 5.90 0.54
C GLY A 3 -20.32 6.99 1.28
N ILE A 4 -21.60 7.20 0.93
CA ILE A 4 -22.47 8.17 1.62
C ILE A 4 -22.82 7.64 3.01
N TRP A 5 -23.19 6.35 3.12
CA TRP A 5 -23.44 5.71 4.42
C TRP A 5 -22.18 5.67 5.29
N ASN A 6 -21.02 5.39 4.70
CA ASN A 6 -19.72 5.45 5.37
C ASN A 6 -19.46 6.84 5.97
N SER A 7 -19.60 7.90 5.16
CA SER A 7 -19.42 9.28 5.64
C SER A 7 -20.43 9.66 6.73
N LEU A 8 -21.68 9.21 6.61
CA LEU A 8 -22.69 9.42 7.65
C LEU A 8 -22.32 8.73 8.96
N PHE A 9 -21.85 7.48 8.91
CA PHE A 9 -21.43 6.76 10.12
C PHE A 9 -20.17 7.37 10.75
N LEU A 10 -19.18 7.81 9.96
CA LEU A 10 -17.99 8.51 10.48
C LEU A 10 -18.36 9.82 11.18
N LEU A 11 -19.26 10.61 10.58
CA LEU A 11 -19.77 11.84 11.21
C LEU A 11 -20.50 11.52 12.52
N LEU A 12 -21.34 10.47 12.52
CA LEU A 12 -22.03 10.00 13.72
C LEU A 12 -21.02 9.63 14.82
N TYR A 13 -19.95 8.91 14.47
CA TYR A 13 -18.92 8.51 15.42
C TYR A 13 -18.16 9.69 16.00
N SER A 14 -17.88 10.71 15.19
CA SER A 14 -17.28 11.98 15.63
C SER A 14 -18.19 12.71 16.63
N LEU A 15 -19.51 12.76 16.38
CA LEU A 15 -20.46 13.43 17.26
C LEU A 15 -20.73 12.71 18.60
N PHE A 16 -20.60 11.38 18.64
CA PHE A 16 -20.82 10.58 19.85
C PHE A 16 -19.54 10.38 20.70
N ASP A 17 -18.47 11.15 20.46
CA ASP A 17 -17.22 11.08 21.21
C ASP A 17 -16.59 9.69 21.27
N LEU A 18 -16.69 8.88 20.20
CA LEU A 18 -16.09 7.54 20.12
C LEU A 18 -14.55 7.53 20.27
N SER A 19 -13.92 8.69 20.29
CA SER A 19 -12.53 8.91 20.70
C SER A 19 -12.13 8.22 22.02
N GLN A 20 -13.08 8.04 22.96
CA GLN A 20 -12.79 7.34 24.21
C GLN A 20 -12.54 5.84 24.01
N LEU A 21 -12.96 5.26 22.88
CA LEU A 21 -12.69 3.86 22.54
C LEU A 21 -11.20 3.59 22.37
N MET A 22 -10.43 4.58 21.93
CA MET A 22 -8.98 4.42 21.78
C MET A 22 -8.32 4.14 23.15
N HIS A 23 -8.85 4.63 24.27
CA HIS A 23 -8.32 4.26 25.59
C HIS A 23 -8.50 2.76 25.91
N TYR A 24 -9.44 2.09 25.26
CA TYR A 24 -9.66 0.65 25.40
C TYR A 24 -8.79 -0.20 24.47
N CYS A 25 -8.16 0.38 23.44
CA CYS A 25 -7.19 -0.33 22.61
C CYS A 25 -5.91 -0.55 23.40
N THR A 26 -5.56 -1.82 23.63
CA THR A 26 -4.33 -2.16 24.36
C THR A 26 -3.14 -2.24 23.41
N ARG A 27 -1.94 -1.94 23.91
CA ARG A 27 -0.67 -2.09 23.18
C ARG A 27 -0.51 -3.47 22.51
N SER A 28 -1.02 -4.53 23.15
CA SER A 28 -0.96 -5.88 22.56
C SER A 28 -1.80 -5.98 21.29
N THR A 29 -2.93 -5.29 21.22
CA THR A 29 -3.81 -5.26 20.05
C THR A 29 -3.15 -4.54 18.89
N GLU A 30 -2.46 -3.42 19.14
CA GLU A 30 -1.70 -2.67 18.13
C GLU A 30 -0.57 -3.51 17.52
N GLU A 31 0.22 -4.20 18.35
CA GLU A 31 1.32 -5.07 17.89
C GLU A 31 0.79 -6.24 17.02
N ILE A 32 -0.38 -6.81 17.37
CA ILE A 32 -1.03 -7.85 16.57
C ILE A 32 -1.52 -7.29 15.21
N PHE A 33 -2.14 -6.11 15.20
CA PHE A 33 -2.59 -5.48 13.97
C PHE A 33 -1.44 -5.14 13.02
N ALA A 34 -0.35 -4.57 13.54
CA ALA A 34 0.85 -4.29 12.76
C ALA A 34 1.43 -5.57 12.13
N THR A 35 1.46 -6.66 12.90
CA THR A 35 1.92 -7.97 12.43
C THR A 35 0.99 -8.54 11.35
N PHE A 36 -0.33 -8.38 11.50
CA PHE A 36 -1.31 -8.81 10.50
C PHE A 36 -1.14 -8.08 9.17
N ILE A 37 -1.00 -6.74 9.21
CA ILE A 37 -0.78 -5.91 8.03
C ILE A 37 0.54 -6.27 7.35
N PHE A 38 1.60 -6.51 8.12
CA PHE A 38 2.89 -6.97 7.60
C PHE A 38 2.76 -8.29 6.82
N PHE A 39 2.04 -9.28 7.35
CA PHE A 39 1.81 -10.54 6.64
C PHE A 39 0.96 -10.37 5.39
N ALA A 40 -0.09 -9.55 5.44
CA ALA A 40 -0.93 -9.26 4.27
C ALA A 40 -0.10 -8.67 3.13
N PHE A 41 0.68 -7.61 3.40
CA PHE A 41 1.55 -7.01 2.39
C PHE A 41 2.62 -7.98 1.87
N THR A 42 3.16 -8.84 2.73
CA THR A 42 4.16 -9.84 2.31
C THR A 42 3.55 -10.85 1.33
N ILE A 43 2.33 -11.34 1.60
CA ILE A 43 1.63 -12.28 0.72
C ILE A 43 1.29 -11.63 -0.62
N ASP A 44 0.80 -10.39 -0.61
CA ASP A 44 0.49 -9.66 -1.84
C ASP A 44 1.74 -9.41 -2.69
N SER A 45 2.85 -9.00 -2.06
CA SER A 45 4.14 -8.82 -2.74
C SER A 45 4.66 -10.12 -3.36
N ILE A 46 4.53 -11.25 -2.65
CA ILE A 46 4.91 -12.57 -3.18
C ILE A 46 4.01 -12.95 -4.36
N LYS A 47 2.70 -12.72 -4.25
CA LYS A 47 1.74 -13.01 -5.32
C LYS A 47 2.04 -12.20 -6.59
N GLU A 48 2.38 -10.92 -6.46
CA GLU A 48 2.82 -10.08 -7.57
C GLU A 48 4.12 -10.61 -8.19
N CYS A 49 5.10 -10.99 -7.37
CA CYS A 49 6.34 -11.61 -7.83
C CYS A 49 6.08 -12.90 -8.64
N MET A 50 5.23 -13.79 -8.14
CA MET A 50 4.87 -15.02 -8.87
C MET A 50 4.09 -14.73 -10.15
N THR A 51 3.23 -13.71 -10.14
CA THR A 51 2.45 -13.31 -11.32
C THR A 51 3.38 -12.76 -12.41
N SER A 52 4.34 -11.91 -12.04
CA SER A 52 5.37 -11.39 -12.95
C SER A 52 6.19 -12.53 -13.57
N PHE A 53 6.64 -13.50 -12.77
CA PHE A 53 7.34 -14.68 -13.27
C PHE A 53 6.49 -15.53 -14.20
N ARG A 54 5.23 -15.80 -13.83
CA ARG A 54 4.35 -16.62 -14.66
C ARG A 54 4.08 -15.97 -16.02
N GLN A 55 3.90 -14.64 -16.05
CA GLN A 55 3.60 -13.91 -17.28
C GLN A 55 4.78 -13.84 -18.25
N HIS A 56 6.01 -13.65 -17.74
CA HIS A 56 7.19 -13.39 -18.57
C HIS A 56 8.13 -14.61 -18.71
N TYR A 57 8.07 -15.59 -17.81
CA TYR A 57 8.89 -16.81 -17.80
C TYR A 57 8.04 -18.05 -18.14
N HIS A 58 7.42 -18.05 -19.32
CA HIS A 58 6.74 -19.24 -19.84
C HIS A 58 7.75 -20.23 -20.44
N TYR A 59 7.65 -21.50 -20.07
CA TYR A 59 8.51 -22.58 -20.59
C TYR A 59 8.41 -22.81 -22.12
N ASN A 60 7.39 -22.26 -22.77
CA ASN A 60 7.11 -22.38 -24.21
C ASN A 60 7.51 -21.14 -25.04
N CYS A 61 8.50 -20.36 -24.60
CA CYS A 61 9.07 -19.26 -25.40
C CYS A 61 9.95 -19.73 -26.58
N SER A 62 9.77 -20.96 -27.07
CA SER A 62 10.60 -21.56 -28.13
C SER A 62 9.96 -21.54 -29.52
N ASN A 63 8.67 -21.22 -29.68
CA ASN A 63 7.95 -21.40 -30.95
C ASN A 63 7.24 -20.12 -31.46
N ARG A 64 7.93 -18.97 -31.49
CA ARG A 64 7.36 -17.71 -32.02
C ARG A 64 7.87 -17.27 -33.39
N ILE A 65 8.24 -18.22 -34.27
CA ILE A 65 8.50 -17.87 -35.69
C ILE A 65 7.21 -17.85 -36.52
N ILE A 66 6.10 -18.47 -36.09
CA ILE A 66 4.90 -18.58 -36.92
C ILE A 66 3.65 -18.42 -36.06
N HIS A 67 2.70 -17.60 -36.51
CA HIS A 67 1.37 -17.30 -35.94
C HIS A 67 1.28 -16.10 -35.00
N GLN A 68 1.40 -14.92 -35.59
CA GLN A 68 0.74 -13.72 -35.11
C GLN A 68 -0.71 -13.73 -35.62
N THR A 69 -1.67 -14.22 -34.83
CA THR A 69 -3.09 -13.86 -34.95
C THR A 69 -3.85 -14.23 -33.66
N ILE A 70 -4.32 -13.19 -32.97
CA ILE A 70 -5.54 -13.12 -32.12
C ILE A 70 -5.44 -13.73 -30.70
N ASP A 71 -5.63 -12.83 -29.72
CA ASP A 71 -5.91 -13.00 -28.28
C ASP A 71 -4.92 -13.80 -27.44
N ASP A 72 -3.85 -13.10 -27.07
CA ASP A 72 -3.14 -13.07 -25.78
C ASP A 72 -1.65 -12.89 -26.09
N THR A 73 -1.21 -11.64 -26.20
CA THR A 73 0.20 -11.28 -26.33
C THR A 73 0.91 -11.55 -25.00
N TYR A 74 1.27 -12.82 -24.76
CA TYR A 74 2.29 -13.16 -23.80
C TYR A 74 3.64 -12.75 -24.38
N ASP A 75 4.16 -11.59 -23.97
CA ASP A 75 5.52 -11.19 -24.33
C ASP A 75 6.52 -11.94 -23.45
N CYS A 76 7.19 -12.90 -24.08
CA CYS A 76 8.31 -13.64 -23.55
C CYS A 76 9.53 -12.72 -23.36
N ALA A 77 9.48 -11.87 -22.33
CA ALA A 77 10.54 -10.93 -21.97
C ALA A 77 11.10 -11.29 -20.59
N PRO A 78 11.97 -12.32 -20.48
CA PRO A 78 12.54 -12.76 -19.20
C PRO A 78 13.30 -11.64 -18.47
N GLU A 79 13.82 -10.65 -19.20
CA GLU A 79 14.45 -9.44 -18.70
C GLU A 79 13.53 -8.63 -17.77
N LYS A 80 12.20 -8.64 -17.98
CA LYS A 80 11.25 -7.92 -17.13
C LYS A 80 11.14 -8.55 -15.73
N SER A 81 11.10 -9.88 -15.64
CA SER A 81 11.09 -10.57 -14.34
C SER A 81 12.42 -10.46 -13.60
N ILE A 82 13.54 -10.48 -14.33
CA ILE A 82 14.88 -10.30 -13.75
C ILE A 82 15.02 -8.88 -13.20
N LEU A 83 14.59 -7.86 -13.95
CA LEU A 83 14.55 -6.48 -13.48
C LEU A 83 13.67 -6.36 -12.21
N PHE A 84 12.48 -6.94 -12.20
CA PHE A 84 11.58 -6.90 -11.04
C PHE A 84 12.23 -7.50 -9.78
N LEU A 85 12.87 -8.68 -9.90
CA LEU A 85 13.60 -9.28 -8.77
C LEU A 85 14.77 -8.41 -8.31
N LEU A 86 15.53 -7.88 -9.26
CA LEU A 86 16.68 -7.01 -8.98
C LEU A 86 16.24 -5.74 -8.25
N LEU A 87 15.14 -5.11 -8.68
CA LEU A 87 14.58 -3.94 -8.03
C LEU A 87 14.06 -4.27 -6.64
N MET A 88 13.31 -5.37 -6.48
CA MET A 88 12.72 -5.77 -5.20
C MET A 88 13.80 -6.14 -4.17
N PHE A 89 14.64 -7.13 -4.47
CA PHE A 89 15.66 -7.61 -3.53
C PHE A 89 16.81 -6.62 -3.37
N GLY A 90 17.19 -5.92 -4.45
CA GLY A 90 18.22 -4.90 -4.43
C GLY A 90 17.84 -3.71 -3.54
N THR A 91 16.63 -3.16 -3.72
CA THR A 91 16.15 -2.05 -2.90
C THR A 91 16.07 -2.44 -1.42
N LEU A 92 15.59 -3.66 -1.12
CA LEU A 92 15.52 -4.16 0.25
C LEU A 92 16.92 -4.33 0.86
N ALA A 93 17.83 -5.00 0.16
CA ALA A 93 19.18 -5.26 0.66
C ALA A 93 19.95 -3.96 0.92
N LEU A 94 19.89 -3.00 0.00
CA LEU A 94 20.56 -1.71 0.18
C LEU A 94 19.91 -0.86 1.26
N ALA A 95 18.58 -0.87 1.40
CA ALA A 95 17.91 -0.17 2.50
C ALA A 95 18.37 -0.73 3.87
N LEU A 96 18.47 -2.06 4.00
CA LEU A 96 18.98 -2.70 5.21
C LEU A 96 20.45 -2.41 5.47
N MET A 97 21.29 -2.38 4.42
CA MET A 97 22.70 -1.99 4.53
C MET A 97 22.85 -0.54 4.98
N LEU A 98 22.08 0.39 4.41
CA LEU A 98 22.05 1.80 4.83
C LEU A 98 21.57 1.96 6.28
N TYR A 99 20.55 1.20 6.67
CA TYR A 99 20.06 1.18 8.05
C TYR A 99 21.13 0.66 9.02
N GLN A 100 21.77 -0.47 8.74
CA GLN A 100 22.86 -1.00 9.57
C GLN A 100 24.06 -0.04 9.61
N PHE A 101 24.41 0.57 8.48
CA PHE A 101 25.49 1.55 8.39
C PHE A 101 25.22 2.79 9.23
N SER A 102 23.96 3.23 9.34
CA SER A 102 23.58 4.32 10.23
C SER A 102 23.89 4.02 11.70
N THR A 103 23.82 2.76 12.14
CA THR A 103 24.13 2.38 13.52
C THR A 103 25.65 2.35 13.79
N SER A 104 26.46 2.38 12.74
CA SER A 104 27.91 2.32 12.82
C SER A 104 28.53 3.62 13.38
N PRO A 105 29.57 3.55 14.23
CA PRO A 105 30.18 4.72 14.87
C PRO A 105 31.03 5.60 13.92
N TYR A 106 31.18 5.21 12.66
CA TYR A 106 32.04 5.91 11.70
C TYR A 106 31.40 7.16 11.06
N LEU A 107 30.11 7.41 11.27
CA LEU A 107 29.38 8.53 10.66
C LEU A 107 29.14 9.69 11.62
N ASN A 108 29.13 10.91 11.07
CA ASN A 108 28.78 12.12 11.81
C ASN A 108 27.31 12.04 12.30
N GLN A 109 27.03 12.58 13.49
CA GLN A 109 25.73 12.40 14.17
C GLN A 109 24.53 12.88 13.33
N PHE A 110 24.69 13.97 12.59
CA PHE A 110 23.65 14.49 11.70
C PHE A 110 23.37 13.52 10.54
N LEU A 111 24.43 13.05 9.87
CA LEU A 111 24.31 12.12 8.74
C LEU A 111 23.67 10.80 9.16
N ARG A 112 23.98 10.29 10.35
CA ARG A 112 23.36 9.06 10.87
C ARG A 112 21.84 9.16 10.95
N ILE A 113 21.34 10.25 11.53
CA ILE A 113 19.90 10.44 11.75
C ILE A 113 19.20 10.57 10.40
N THR A 114 19.72 11.44 9.53
CA THR A 114 19.17 11.63 8.18
C THR A 114 19.21 10.34 7.37
N LEU A 115 20.31 9.59 7.39
CA LEU A 115 20.44 8.37 6.60
C LEU A 115 19.50 7.25 7.08
N ALA A 116 19.22 7.17 8.38
CA ALA A 116 18.27 6.20 8.92
C ALA A 116 16.84 6.49 8.42
N ASP A 117 16.41 7.75 8.48
CA ASP A 117 15.06 8.18 8.09
C ASP A 117 14.84 8.09 6.57
N TYR A 118 15.87 8.35 5.76
CA TYR A 118 15.80 8.34 4.30
C TYR A 118 16.36 7.07 3.63
N SER A 119 16.64 6.00 4.39
CA SER A 119 17.24 4.76 3.87
C SER A 119 16.42 4.11 2.74
N LEU A 120 15.10 3.98 2.94
CA LEU A 120 14.17 3.39 1.96
C LEU A 120 14.07 4.21 0.65
N PRO A 121 13.77 5.52 0.66
CA PRO A 121 13.65 6.30 -0.58
C PRO A 121 14.99 6.42 -1.32
N ILE A 122 16.11 6.59 -0.60
CA ILE A 122 17.45 6.65 -1.22
C ILE A 122 17.74 5.32 -1.94
N SER A 123 17.46 4.19 -1.29
CA SER A 123 17.67 2.88 -1.89
C SER A 123 16.82 2.68 -3.15
N ALA A 124 15.54 3.06 -3.09
CA ALA A 124 14.61 2.96 -4.21
C ALA A 124 15.07 3.80 -5.41
N ILE A 125 15.53 5.03 -5.18
CA ILE A 125 16.04 5.91 -6.25
C ILE A 125 17.30 5.31 -6.89
N ILE A 126 18.24 4.81 -6.08
CA ILE A 126 19.49 4.23 -6.59
C ILE A 126 19.20 2.98 -7.43
N PHE A 127 18.39 2.05 -6.94
CA PHE A 127 18.06 0.83 -7.69
C PHE A 127 17.16 1.10 -8.89
N ALA A 128 16.24 2.05 -8.82
CA ALA A 128 15.45 2.48 -9.98
C ALA A 128 16.34 3.09 -11.07
N ALA A 129 17.34 3.91 -10.70
CA ALA A 129 18.30 4.46 -11.65
C ALA A 129 19.18 3.36 -12.28
N ILE A 130 19.68 2.41 -11.48
CA ILE A 130 20.43 1.25 -11.98
C ILE A 130 19.57 0.41 -12.93
N GLY A 131 18.32 0.13 -12.55
CA GLY A 131 17.37 -0.63 -13.38
C GLY A 131 17.09 0.07 -14.71
N SER A 132 16.89 1.39 -14.68
CA SER A 132 16.67 2.22 -15.87
C SER A 132 17.87 2.23 -16.82
N ILE A 133 19.09 2.35 -16.29
CA ILE A 133 20.33 2.33 -17.12
C ILE A 133 20.61 0.92 -17.67
N LEU A 134 20.40 -0.12 -16.87
CA LEU A 134 20.76 -1.50 -17.24
C LEU A 134 19.72 -2.14 -18.18
N PHE A 135 18.48 -1.68 -18.14
CA PHE A 135 17.37 -2.19 -18.94
C PHE A 135 16.60 -1.08 -19.66
N GLU A 136 17.32 -0.17 -20.32
CA GLU A 136 16.78 0.97 -21.07
C GLU A 136 15.73 0.56 -22.13
N HIS A 137 15.74 -0.70 -22.58
CA HIS A 137 14.83 -1.23 -23.58
C HIS A 137 13.44 -1.65 -23.06
N ILE A 138 13.18 -1.52 -21.75
CA ILE A 138 11.89 -1.91 -21.17
C ILE A 138 10.96 -0.70 -21.16
N GLU A 139 10.01 -0.67 -22.10
CA GLU A 139 8.94 0.33 -22.11
C GLU A 139 8.14 0.25 -20.79
N PRO A 140 8.01 1.35 -20.03
CA PRO A 140 7.21 1.35 -18.81
C PRO A 140 5.74 1.14 -19.16
N ASP A 141 5.05 0.29 -18.37
CA ASP A 141 3.62 0.06 -18.56
C ASP A 141 2.87 1.40 -18.46
N SER A 142 2.19 1.78 -19.55
CA SER A 142 1.42 3.01 -19.58
C SER A 142 0.25 2.90 -18.60
N PHE A 143 0.05 3.91 -17.76
CA PHE A 143 -1.16 4.03 -16.97
C PHE A 143 -2.38 4.06 -17.90
N LYS A 144 -3.14 2.96 -17.91
CA LYS A 144 -4.40 2.88 -18.65
C LYS A 144 -5.45 3.68 -17.87
N VAL A 145 -5.58 4.95 -18.22
CA VAL A 145 -6.71 5.77 -17.76
C VAL A 145 -7.95 5.17 -18.39
N SER A 146 -8.84 4.60 -17.58
CA SER A 146 -10.14 4.12 -18.05
C SER A 146 -10.91 5.32 -18.60
N GLU A 147 -11.07 5.40 -19.92
CA GLU A 147 -11.74 6.52 -20.61
C GLU A 147 -13.25 6.62 -20.29
N ASP A 148 -13.80 5.62 -19.60
CA ASP A 148 -15.21 5.56 -19.17
C ASP A 148 -15.51 6.32 -17.85
N TYR A 149 -14.71 7.31 -17.46
CA TYR A 149 -15.01 8.17 -16.29
C TYR A 149 -16.09 9.21 -16.61
N LYS A 150 -17.28 8.80 -17.02
CA LYS A 150 -18.42 9.72 -17.09
C LYS A 150 -18.90 10.01 -15.67
N TRP A 151 -18.70 11.25 -15.21
CA TRP A 151 -19.30 11.79 -13.99
C TRP A 151 -20.84 11.73 -14.10
N ARG A 152 -21.41 10.57 -13.83
CA ARG A 152 -22.84 10.35 -13.70
C ARG A 152 -23.17 10.33 -12.22
N ILE A 153 -23.94 11.33 -11.78
CA ILE A 153 -24.66 11.21 -10.52
C ILE A 153 -25.55 9.98 -10.65
N ALA A 154 -25.34 8.99 -9.77
CA ALA A 154 -26.14 7.78 -9.75
C ALA A 154 -27.62 8.14 -9.58
N GLY A 155 -28.48 7.63 -10.47
CA GLY A 155 -29.92 7.85 -10.38
C GLY A 155 -30.46 7.20 -9.11
N PHE A 156 -30.80 8.01 -8.10
CA PHE A 156 -31.30 7.55 -6.80
C PHE A 156 -32.68 6.86 -6.87
N GLN A 157 -33.35 6.94 -8.02
CA GLN A 157 -34.79 6.73 -8.11
C GLN A 157 -35.22 5.33 -8.62
N SER A 158 -34.27 4.49 -9.05
CA SER A 158 -34.54 3.14 -9.57
C SER A 158 -33.94 2.01 -8.70
N LEU A 159 -33.64 2.30 -7.43
CA LEU A 159 -32.87 1.38 -6.58
C LEU A 159 -33.80 0.45 -5.78
N ASN A 160 -33.51 -0.85 -5.84
CA ASN A 160 -34.22 -1.87 -5.06
C ASN A 160 -33.87 -1.73 -3.56
N ILE A 161 -34.84 -1.93 -2.67
CA ILE A 161 -34.67 -1.79 -1.22
C ILE A 161 -33.57 -2.73 -0.68
N GLU A 162 -33.42 -3.90 -1.27
CA GLU A 162 -32.35 -4.86 -0.93
C GLU A 162 -30.95 -4.29 -1.19
N SER A 163 -30.75 -3.61 -2.31
CA SER A 163 -29.46 -2.98 -2.65
C SER A 163 -29.13 -1.83 -1.71
N LEU A 164 -30.16 -1.12 -1.22
CA LEU A 164 -30.00 -0.08 -0.22
C LEU A 164 -29.55 -0.68 1.12
N ALA A 165 -30.20 -1.77 1.57
CA ALA A 165 -29.84 -2.47 2.79
C ALA A 165 -28.41 -3.04 2.74
N LEU A 166 -28.02 -3.68 1.64
CA LEU A 166 -26.65 -4.14 1.44
C LEU A 166 -25.65 -2.99 1.45
N SER A 167 -25.99 -1.85 0.82
CA SER A 167 -25.10 -0.68 0.81
C SER A 167 -24.91 -0.06 2.19
N LEU A 168 -25.92 -0.17 3.07
CA LEU A 168 -25.85 0.30 4.46
C LEU A 168 -24.95 -0.60 5.29
N VAL A 169 -25.11 -1.92 5.18
CA VAL A 169 -24.25 -2.90 5.88
C VAL A 169 -22.80 -2.77 5.43
N LEU A 170 -22.54 -2.67 4.12
CA LEU A 170 -21.20 -2.45 3.58
C LEU A 170 -20.65 -1.08 4.00
N GLY A 171 -21.49 -0.04 4.06
CA GLY A 171 -21.08 1.29 4.53
C GLY A 171 -20.67 1.30 5.99
N PHE A 172 -21.39 0.57 6.84
CA PHE A 172 -21.07 0.39 8.26
C PHE A 172 -19.75 -0.38 8.46
N ALA A 173 -19.57 -1.49 7.75
CA ALA A 173 -18.34 -2.27 7.81
C ALA A 173 -17.13 -1.44 7.35
N LEU A 174 -17.29 -0.66 6.27
CA LEU A 174 -16.25 0.23 5.75
C LEU A 174 -15.91 1.36 6.75
N SER A 175 -16.92 1.97 7.39
CA SER A 175 -16.67 3.01 8.39
C SER A 175 -15.97 2.47 9.62
N MET A 176 -16.28 1.24 10.03
CA MET A 176 -15.60 0.58 11.13
C MET A 176 -14.14 0.27 10.80
N LEU A 177 -13.85 -0.14 9.56
CA LEU A 177 -12.49 -0.37 9.10
C LEU A 177 -11.65 0.92 9.13
N PHE A 178 -12.16 2.02 8.58
CA PHE A 178 -11.46 3.31 8.61
C PHE A 178 -11.25 3.83 10.04
N PHE A 179 -12.27 3.71 10.89
CA PHE A 179 -12.17 4.08 12.28
C PHE A 179 -11.09 3.28 13.02
N ILE A 180 -10.99 1.97 12.79
CA ILE A 180 -9.93 1.14 13.39
C ILE A 180 -8.55 1.55 12.85
N ASP A 181 -8.41 1.75 11.55
CA ASP A 181 -7.12 2.09 10.91
C ASP A 181 -6.57 3.43 11.40
N GLN A 182 -7.44 4.44 11.51
CA GLN A 182 -7.11 5.75 12.08
C GLN A 182 -6.71 5.63 13.55
N ASN A 183 -7.48 4.89 14.36
CA ASN A 183 -7.18 4.72 15.79
C ASN A 183 -5.87 3.97 16.03
N VAL A 184 -5.59 2.91 15.27
CA VAL A 184 -4.32 2.15 15.37
C VAL A 184 -3.14 3.04 14.99
N SER A 185 -3.26 3.81 13.90
CA SER A 185 -2.23 4.74 13.46
C SER A 185 -1.97 5.84 14.48
N SER A 186 -3.03 6.42 15.05
CA SER A 186 -2.94 7.50 16.03
C SER A 186 -2.36 6.99 17.36
N ALA A 187 -2.74 5.78 17.81
CA ALA A 187 -2.17 5.18 19.00
C ALA A 187 -0.70 4.79 18.83
N LEU A 188 -0.31 4.28 17.65
CA LEU A 188 1.09 3.98 17.32
C LEU A 188 1.95 5.27 17.32
N VAL A 189 1.43 6.37 16.79
CA VAL A 189 2.13 7.67 16.77
C VAL A 189 2.23 8.27 18.17
N SER A 190 1.14 8.23 18.95
CA SER A 190 1.07 8.75 20.33
C SER A 190 1.66 7.80 21.38
N ALA A 191 2.30 6.70 20.96
CA ALA A 191 2.95 5.78 21.87
C ALA A 191 3.88 6.54 22.84
N PRO A 192 3.86 6.23 24.16
CA PRO A 192 4.64 6.98 25.17
C PRO A 192 6.16 6.93 24.92
N ALA A 193 6.62 5.96 24.12
CA ALA A 193 7.99 5.89 23.63
C ALA A 193 8.40 7.08 22.74
N ASN A 194 7.46 7.68 22.01
CA ASN A 194 7.70 8.80 21.09
C ASN A 194 7.79 10.17 21.78
N ARG A 195 7.52 10.26 23.10
CA ARG A 195 7.66 11.49 23.92
C ARG A 195 7.06 12.74 23.27
N LEU A 196 5.85 12.63 22.73
CA LEU A 196 5.15 13.77 22.12
C LEU A 196 4.87 14.86 23.16
N LYS A 197 5.10 16.13 22.79
CA LYS A 197 4.99 17.30 23.69
C LYS A 197 3.64 18.01 23.64
N LYS A 198 2.77 17.70 22.66
CA LYS A 198 1.44 18.30 22.49
C LYS A 198 0.36 17.24 22.75
N GLY A 199 -0.79 17.69 23.23
CA GLY A 199 -1.97 16.84 23.39
C GLY A 199 -2.56 16.41 22.05
N ASP A 200 -3.25 15.29 22.08
CA ASP A 200 -3.81 14.61 20.91
C ASP A 200 -5.16 15.21 20.51
N ALA A 201 -5.50 15.20 19.22
CA ALA A 201 -6.74 15.75 18.69
C ALA A 201 -7.54 14.70 17.90
N TYR A 202 -7.85 13.57 18.52
CA TYR A 202 -8.52 12.41 17.90
C TYR A 202 -9.83 12.73 17.19
N HIS A 203 -10.54 13.78 17.62
CA HIS A 203 -11.82 14.18 17.05
C HIS A 203 -11.69 14.81 15.67
N TRP A 204 -10.59 15.54 15.44
CA TRP A 204 -10.30 16.20 14.18
C TRP A 204 -9.71 15.25 13.14
N ASP A 205 -9.09 14.16 13.59
CA ASP A 205 -8.52 13.12 12.71
C ASP A 205 -9.59 12.18 12.15
N LEU A 206 -10.77 12.13 12.80
CA LEU A 206 -11.90 11.27 12.43
C LEU A 206 -12.89 11.91 11.43
N LEU A 207 -12.95 13.25 11.36
CA LEU A 207 -13.89 14.02 10.54
C LEU A 207 -13.38 14.18 9.10
#